data_AF-A0A0D3AGE7-F1
#
_entry.id   AF-A0A0D3AGE7-F1
#
_cell.length_a   1.000
_cell.length_b   1.000
_cell.length_c   1.000
_cell.angle_alpha   90.00
_cell.angle_beta   90.00
_cell.angle_gamma   90.00
#
_symmetry.space_group_name_H-M   'P 1'
#
loop_
_entity.id
_entity.type
_entity.pdbx_description
1 polymer ?
#
loop_
_entity_poly.entity_id
_entity_poly.type
_entity_poly.pdbx_seq_one_letter_code
_entity_poly.pdbx_strand_id
1 'polypeptide(L)'
;MDLPDIFSRSKLHIKSNGNVYVPIFQLSSVAKTTLFDWVASEVKFPDGYVSNLSRCVERGQKFSGMKSHDCHVIMQRLLPFAFVELFPANVHEALA
;
A
#
# COMPACT_ATOMS: atom_id res chain seq x y z
N MET A 1 0.90 -22.13 -4.25
CA MET A 1 1.22 -20.89 -3.51
C MET A 1 1.84 -21.38 -2.23
N ASP A 2 3.15 -21.52 -2.23
CA ASP A 2 3.91 -22.27 -1.24
C ASP A 2 4.29 -21.37 -0.05
N LEU A 3 3.58 -20.24 0.10
CA LEU A 3 3.72 -19.32 1.22
C LEU A 3 3.66 -20.03 2.59
N PRO A 4 2.77 -21.02 2.80
CA PRO A 4 2.75 -21.77 4.06
C PRO A 4 4.03 -22.56 4.34
N ASP A 5 4.71 -23.01 3.28
CA ASP A 5 5.89 -23.87 3.37
C ASP A 5 7.18 -23.03 3.50
N ILE A 6 7.16 -21.78 3.01
CA ILE A 6 8.30 -20.86 3.04
C ILE A 6 8.32 -20.01 4.33
N PHE A 7 7.16 -19.67 4.89
CA PHE A 7 7.07 -18.77 6.05
C PHE A 7 6.69 -19.50 7.33
N SER A 8 7.50 -19.35 8.37
CA SER A 8 7.27 -19.91 9.72
C SER A 8 6.14 -19.21 10.52
N ARG A 9 5.22 -18.52 9.83
CA ARG A 9 4.16 -17.69 10.45
C ARG A 9 2.78 -18.30 10.22
N SER A 10 2.56 -19.51 10.73
CA SER A 10 1.31 -20.27 10.59
C SER A 10 0.04 -19.50 10.99
N LYS A 11 0.16 -18.56 11.95
CA LYS A 11 -0.94 -17.67 12.38
C LYS A 11 -1.44 -16.70 11.30
N LEU A 12 -0.64 -16.44 10.26
CA LEU A 12 -0.96 -15.54 9.14
C LEU A 12 -1.43 -16.30 7.89
N HIS A 13 -1.47 -17.63 7.93
CA HIS A 13 -1.91 -18.42 6.78
C HIS A 13 -3.40 -18.17 6.50
N ILE A 14 -3.75 -18.04 5.22
CA ILE A 14 -5.14 -17.96 4.78
C ILE A 14 -5.81 -19.28 5.15
N LYS A 15 -6.92 -19.22 5.89
CA LYS A 15 -7.64 -20.42 6.31
C LYS A 15 -8.43 -20.99 5.13
N SER A 16 -8.56 -22.32 5.09
CA SER A 16 -9.26 -23.05 4.02
C SER A 16 -10.75 -22.65 3.88
N ASN A 17 -11.34 -22.06 4.91
CA ASN A 17 -12.70 -21.53 4.89
C ASN A 17 -12.82 -20.13 4.26
N GLY A 18 -11.74 -19.58 3.69
CA GLY A 18 -11.71 -18.26 3.08
C GLY A 18 -11.51 -17.11 4.08
N ASN A 19 -11.46 -17.38 5.39
CA ASN A 19 -11.17 -16.34 6.37
C ASN A 19 -9.69 -15.95 6.29
N VAL A 20 -9.47 -14.65 6.08
CA VAL A 20 -8.14 -14.05 6.03
C VAL A 20 -7.79 -13.49 7.40
N TYR A 21 -6.51 -13.56 7.77
CA TYR A 21 -6.00 -12.84 8.93
C TYR A 21 -6.30 -11.34 8.80
N VAL A 22 -6.83 -10.73 9.86
CA VAL A 22 -7.01 -9.28 9.92
C VAL A 22 -5.68 -8.64 10.29
N PRO A 23 -5.10 -7.75 9.46
CA PRO A 23 -3.87 -7.05 9.78
C PRO A 23 -3.99 -6.28 11.10
N ILE A 24 -3.01 -6.43 11.99
CA ILE A 24 -2.93 -5.67 13.25
C ILE A 24 -2.67 -4.18 13.01
N PHE A 25 -2.13 -3.84 11.83
CA PHE A 25 -1.98 -2.47 11.37
C PHE A 25 -2.71 -2.30 10.05
N GLN A 26 -3.68 -1.40 10.04
CA GLN A 26 -4.45 -1.02 8.87
C GLN A 26 -4.76 0.46 8.93
N LEU A 27 -4.80 1.11 7.77
CA LEU A 27 -5.26 2.49 7.67
C LEU A 27 -6.75 2.57 8.02
N SER A 28 -7.13 3.61 8.76
CA SER A 28 -8.53 3.99 8.93
C SER A 28 -9.14 4.37 7.58
N SER A 29 -10.48 4.40 7.48
CA SER A 29 -11.13 4.84 6.24
C SER A 29 -10.69 6.25 5.83
N VAL A 30 -10.55 7.15 6.80
CA VAL A 30 -10.10 8.53 6.58
C VAL A 30 -8.66 8.54 6.07
N ALA A 31 -7.74 7.82 6.73
CA ALA A 31 -6.34 7.74 6.31
C ALA A 31 -6.17 7.13 4.91
N LYS A 32 -7.01 6.14 4.54
CA LYS A 32 -7.04 5.61 3.17
C LYS A 32 -7.44 6.69 2.16
N THR A 33 -8.53 7.40 2.41
CA THR A 33 -8.98 8.47 1.51
C THR A 33 -7.91 9.55 1.38
N THR A 34 -7.30 9.98 2.50
CA THR A 34 -6.17 10.93 2.49
C THR A 34 -5.01 10.44 1.62
N LEU A 35 -4.61 9.16 1.74
CA LEU A 35 -3.55 8.58 0.91
C LEU A 35 -3.90 8.67 -0.59
N PHE A 36 -5.11 8.26 -0.97
CA PHE A 36 -5.51 8.22 -2.36
C PHE A 36 -5.68 9.61 -2.97
N ASP A 37 -6.26 10.54 -2.22
CA ASP A 37 -6.43 11.93 -2.66
C ASP A 37 -5.07 12.60 -2.85
N TRP A 38 -4.14 12.39 -1.90
CA TRP A 38 -2.77 12.91 -2.01
C TRP A 38 -2.06 12.37 -3.25
N VAL A 39 -2.12 11.06 -3.51
CA VAL A 39 -1.52 10.47 -4.72
C VAL A 39 -2.17 10.99 -6.00
N ALA A 40 -3.47 11.26 -5.99
CA ALA A 40 -4.18 11.72 -7.18
C ALA A 40 -3.97 13.21 -7.49
N SER A 41 -3.78 14.05 -6.47
CA SER A 41 -3.79 15.51 -6.61
C SER A 41 -2.41 16.17 -6.44
N GLU A 42 -1.61 15.69 -5.51
CA GLU A 42 -0.38 16.38 -5.08
C GLU A 42 0.89 15.68 -5.55
N VAL A 43 0.87 14.35 -5.69
CA VAL A 43 2.05 13.60 -6.11
C VAL A 43 2.37 13.84 -7.59
N LYS A 44 3.53 14.45 -7.83
CA LYS A 44 4.07 14.70 -9.16
C LYS A 44 5.50 14.20 -9.24
N PHE A 45 5.85 13.63 -10.38
CA PHE A 45 7.21 13.20 -10.70
C PHE A 45 7.69 13.89 -11.97
N PRO A 46 9.01 13.94 -12.22
CA PRO A 46 9.55 14.35 -13.51
C PRO A 46 8.94 13.55 -14.66
N ASP A 47 8.86 14.18 -15.83
CA ASP A 47 8.33 13.53 -17.03
C ASP A 47 9.11 12.24 -17.36
N GLY A 48 8.39 11.20 -17.77
CA GLY A 48 8.94 9.88 -18.04
C GLY A 48 9.33 9.03 -16.81
N TYR A 49 9.21 9.54 -15.58
CA TYR A 49 9.54 8.76 -14.38
C TYR A 49 8.43 7.76 -14.02
N VAL A 50 7.18 8.20 -13.89
CA VAL A 50 6.02 7.30 -13.71
C VAL A 50 4.90 7.69 -14.66
N SER A 51 4.00 6.74 -14.93
CA SER A 51 2.72 7.07 -15.56
C SER A 51 1.89 7.99 -14.65
N ASN A 52 0.87 8.62 -15.22
CA ASN A 52 -0.05 9.47 -14.45
C ASN A 52 -0.81 8.64 -13.39
N LEU A 53 -0.34 8.70 -12.13
CA LEU A 53 -0.88 7.94 -11.01
C LEU A 53 -2.32 8.31 -10.66
N SER A 54 -2.79 9.51 -10.98
CA SER A 54 -4.18 9.91 -10.69
C SER A 54 -5.20 9.06 -11.45
N ARG A 55 -4.84 8.57 -12.64
CA ARG A 55 -5.66 7.63 -13.42
C ARG A 55 -5.75 6.25 -12.79
N CYS A 56 -4.82 5.93 -11.88
CA CYS A 56 -4.75 4.65 -11.21
C CYS A 56 -5.48 4.64 -9.87
N VAL A 57 -5.97 5.79 -9.39
CA VAL A 57 -6.76 5.88 -8.15
C VAL A 57 -8.24 5.66 -8.46
N GLU A 58 -8.77 4.51 -8.05
CA GLU A 58 -10.17 4.16 -8.29
C GLU A 58 -11.05 4.60 -7.11
N ARG A 59 -11.85 5.64 -7.31
CA ARG A 59 -12.85 6.17 -6.35
C ARG A 59 -12.29 6.44 -4.95
N GLY A 60 -10.99 6.74 -4.84
CA GLY A 60 -10.33 6.98 -3.55
C GLY A 60 -10.31 5.74 -2.63
N GLN A 61 -10.37 4.53 -3.19
CA GLN A 61 -10.43 3.29 -2.38
C GLN A 61 -9.33 2.28 -2.68
N LYS A 62 -8.79 2.27 -3.91
CA LYS A 62 -7.72 1.35 -4.31
C LYS A 62 -6.91 1.92 -5.46
N PHE A 63 -5.69 1.42 -5.62
CA PHE A 63 -4.94 1.57 -6.84
C PHE A 63 -5.27 0.43 -7.81
N SER A 64 -5.52 0.76 -9.08
CA SER A 64 -5.77 -0.22 -10.15
C SER A 64 -5.17 0.25 -11.48
N GLY A 65 -4.91 -0.69 -12.40
CA GLY A 65 -4.41 -0.36 -13.74
C GLY A 65 -2.98 0.16 -13.84
N MET A 66 -2.16 -0.03 -12.80
CA MET A 66 -0.75 0.39 -12.76
C MET A 66 0.16 -0.59 -13.49
N LYS A 67 1.20 -0.07 -14.14
CA LYS A 67 2.31 -0.90 -14.62
C LYS A 67 3.19 -1.31 -13.44
N SER A 68 3.94 -2.41 -13.59
CA SER A 68 4.88 -2.88 -12.57
C SER A 68 5.88 -1.80 -12.12
N HIS A 69 6.33 -0.95 -13.05
CA HIS A 69 7.19 0.19 -12.74
C HIS A 69 6.53 1.16 -11.75
N ASP A 70 5.30 1.60 -12.04
CA ASP A 70 4.56 2.54 -11.22
C ASP A 70 4.29 1.95 -9.82
N CYS A 71 3.95 0.66 -9.76
CA CYS A 71 3.83 -0.08 -8.50
C CYS A 71 5.12 -0.03 -7.69
N HIS A 72 6.27 -0.29 -8.33
CA HIS A 72 7.57 -0.23 -7.65
C HIS A 72 7.90 1.16 -7.12
N VAL A 73 7.62 2.21 -7.89
CA VAL A 73 7.81 3.59 -7.42
C VAL A 73 6.92 3.89 -6.23
N ILE A 74 5.63 3.53 -6.27
CA ILE A 74 4.74 3.72 -5.12
C ILE A 74 5.29 2.99 -3.89
N MET A 75 5.63 1.71 -4.03
CA MET A 75 6.09 0.89 -2.92
C MET A 75 7.41 1.39 -2.30
N GLN A 76 8.36 1.84 -3.12
CA GLN A 76 9.69 2.21 -2.65
C GLN A 76 9.84 3.69 -2.32
N ARG A 77 9.07 4.58 -2.97
CA ARG A 77 9.25 6.04 -2.85
C ARG A 77 8.11 6.71 -2.10
N LEU A 78 6.87 6.26 -2.29
CA LEU A 78 5.70 6.93 -1.72
C LEU A 78 5.22 6.29 -0.42
N LEU A 79 5.17 4.95 -0.33
CA LEU A 79 4.69 4.28 0.88
C LEU A 79 5.54 4.61 2.12
N PRO A 80 6.89 4.63 2.08
CA PRO A 80 7.67 4.98 3.26
C PRO A 80 7.32 6.38 3.78
N PHE A 81 7.21 7.37 2.87
CA PHE A 81 6.83 8.73 3.21
C PHE A 81 5.39 8.81 3.76
N ALA A 82 4.44 8.20 3.06
CA ALA A 82 3.04 8.22 3.48
C ALA A 82 2.83 7.53 4.83
N PHE A 83 3.57 6.46 5.12
CA PHE A 83 3.42 5.71 6.36
C PHE A 83 3.94 6.46 7.58
N VAL A 84 4.94 7.34 7.43
CA VAL A 84 5.36 8.24 8.52
C VAL A 84 4.17 9.09 9.00
N GLU A 85 3.38 9.61 8.07
CA GLU A 85 2.23 10.48 8.37
C GLU A 85 0.97 9.70 8.77
N LEU A 86 0.76 8.51 8.20
CA LEU A 86 -0.52 7.79 8.31
C LEU A 86 -0.53 6.69 9.39
N PHE A 87 0.62 6.27 9.91
CA PHE A 87 0.72 5.24 10.94
C PHE A 87 1.39 5.75 12.23
N PRO A 88 1.09 5.14 13.39
CA PRO A 88 1.80 5.43 14.64
C PRO A 88 3.32 5.22 14.48
N ALA A 89 4.12 5.99 15.24
CA ALA A 89 5.58 5.98 15.19
C ALA A 89 6.19 4.57 15.23
N ASN A 90 5.74 3.76 16.19
CA ASN A 90 6.22 2.40 16.40
C ASN A 90 5.92 1.44 15.24
N VAL A 91 5.04 1.80 14.30
CA VAL A 91 4.67 0.99 13.14
C VAL A 91 5.53 1.35 11.94
N HIS A 92 5.70 2.64 11.66
CA HIS A 92 6.46 3.06 10.48
C HIS A 92 7.97 2.99 10.70
N GLU A 93 8.47 3.15 11.94
CA GLU A 93 9.89 2.92 12.26
C GLU A 93 10.34 1.49 11.93
N ALA A 94 9.43 0.51 12.05
CA ALA A 94 9.71 -0.89 11.69
C ALA A 94 9.80 -1.12 10.17
N LEU A 95 9.40 -0.14 9.35
CA LEU A 95 9.40 -0.20 7.89
C LEU A 95 10.51 0.66 7.26
N ALA A 96 11.24 1.42 8.07
CA ALA A 96 12.33 2.30 7.66
C ALA A 96 13.67 1.56 7.48
#